data_AF-A0A930QQ29-F1
#
_entry.id   AF-A0A930QQ29-F1
#
_cell.length_a   1.000
_cell.length_b   1.000
_cell.length_c   1.000
_cell.angle_alpha   90.00
_cell.angle_beta   90.00
_cell.angle_gamma   90.00
#
_symmetry.space_group_name_H-M   'P 1'
#
loop_
_entity.id
_entity.type
_entity.pdbx_description
1 polymer ?
#
loop_
_entity_poly.entity_id
_entity_poly.type
_entity_poly.pdbx_seq_one_letter_code
_entity_poly.pdbx_strand_id
1 'polypeptide(L)'
;MPSFAADVKNALSRTDVDRACCQTAELAALLRMGASVQTDGARGAGLRFTAASAAVARRVIRLLRAMDGAIETSVAMERMPQLRRRTYIVNIAAGAAV
;
A
#
# COMPACT_ATOMS: atom_id res chain seq x y z
N MET A 1 -0.60 20.69 -12.30
CA MET A 1 -0.48 19.46 -13.09
C MET A 1 0.25 18.41 -12.27
N PRO A 2 -0.18 17.13 -12.30
CA PRO A 2 0.64 16.03 -11.78
C PRO A 2 1.99 15.98 -12.52
N SER A 3 3.02 15.43 -11.87
CA SER A 3 4.32 15.23 -12.52
C SER A 3 4.26 14.04 -13.47
N PHE A 4 5.16 13.99 -14.46
CA PHE A 4 5.30 12.83 -15.36
C PHE A 4 5.39 11.50 -14.60
N ALA A 5 6.17 11.46 -13.52
CA ALA A 5 6.29 10.27 -12.67
C ALA A 5 4.97 9.90 -11.98
N ALA A 6 4.13 10.87 -11.61
CA ALA A 6 2.81 10.59 -11.03
C ALA A 6 1.85 10.02 -12.09
N ASP A 7 1.90 10.53 -13.32
CA ASP A 7 1.08 10.05 -14.43
C ASP A 7 1.45 8.61 -14.82
N VAL A 8 2.75 8.33 -14.97
CA VAL A 8 3.25 6.98 -15.26
C VAL A 8 2.86 5.99 -14.17
N LYS A 9 3.04 6.35 -12.88
CA LYS A 9 2.61 5.49 -11.75
C LYS A 9 1.11 5.22 -11.76
N ASN A 10 0.29 6.22 -12.10
CA ASN A 10 -1.16 6.07 -12.17
C ASN A 10 -1.59 5.15 -13.33
N ALA A 11 -0.94 5.25 -14.49
CA ALA A 11 -1.18 4.34 -15.61
C ALA A 11 -0.78 2.90 -15.28
N LEU A 12 0.44 2.68 -14.78
CA LEU A 12 0.94 1.35 -14.42
C LEU A 12 0.12 0.69 -13.30
N SER A 13 -0.35 1.46 -12.32
CA SER A 13 -1.17 0.92 -11.21
C SER A 13 -2.52 0.32 -11.64
N ARG A 14 -2.94 0.55 -12.89
CA ARG A 14 -4.17 0.00 -13.50
C ARG A 14 -3.91 -1.20 -14.40
N THR A 15 -2.64 -1.50 -14.68
CA THR A 15 -2.29 -2.67 -15.48
C THR A 15 -2.38 -3.88 -14.58
N ASP A 16 -3.23 -4.82 -14.95
CA ASP A 16 -3.37 -6.07 -14.22
C ASP A 16 -2.40 -7.12 -14.79
N VAL A 17 -1.91 -7.96 -13.89
CA VAL A 17 -1.02 -9.06 -14.24
C VAL A 17 -1.72 -10.31 -13.74
N ASP A 18 -2.03 -11.23 -14.65
CA ASP A 18 -2.91 -12.37 -14.33
C ASP A 18 -2.17 -13.51 -13.62
N ARG A 19 -0.85 -13.57 -13.76
CA ARG A 19 -0.04 -14.64 -13.15
C ARG A 19 0.20 -14.35 -11.67
N ALA A 20 -0.20 -15.29 -10.81
CA ALA A 20 -0.02 -15.22 -9.36
C ALA A 20 1.43 -14.91 -8.95
N CYS A 21 2.43 -15.56 -9.55
CA CYS A 21 3.83 -15.32 -9.23
C CYS A 21 4.28 -13.87 -9.47
N CYS A 22 3.74 -13.22 -10.52
CA CYS A 22 4.05 -11.83 -10.82
C CYS A 22 3.36 -10.88 -9.84
N GLN A 23 2.12 -11.19 -9.43
CA GLN A 23 1.41 -10.42 -8.40
C GLN A 23 2.14 -10.48 -7.06
N THR A 24 2.61 -11.66 -6.65
CA THR A 24 3.42 -11.83 -5.44
C THR A 24 4.74 -11.07 -5.53
N ALA A 25 5.44 -11.14 -6.67
CA ALA A 25 6.69 -10.40 -6.87
C ALA A 25 6.48 -8.88 -6.84
N GLU A 26 5.41 -8.39 -7.47
CA GLU A 26 5.04 -6.96 -7.44
C GLU A 26 4.73 -6.50 -6.02
N LEU A 27 3.92 -7.27 -5.28
CA LEU A 27 3.61 -6.95 -3.90
C LEU A 27 4.86 -6.95 -3.02
N ALA A 28 5.73 -7.96 -3.15
CA ALA A 28 6.98 -8.04 -2.40
C ALA A 28 7.88 -6.83 -2.68
N ALA A 29 8.00 -6.41 -3.94
CA ALA A 29 8.77 -5.22 -4.30
C ALA A 29 8.16 -3.93 -3.71
N LEU A 30 6.84 -3.77 -3.78
CA LEU A 30 6.14 -2.62 -3.21
C LEU A 30 6.33 -2.56 -1.69
N LEU A 31 6.11 -3.68 -0.99
CA LEU A 31 6.32 -3.76 0.45
C LEU A 31 7.79 -3.48 0.81
N ARG A 32 8.76 -4.01 0.05
CA ARG A 32 10.19 -3.74 0.29
C ARG A 32 10.52 -2.26 0.19
N MET A 33 9.88 -1.52 -0.72
CA MET A 33 10.14 -0.09 -0.94
C MET A 33 9.39 0.82 0.02
N GLY A 34 8.16 0.47 0.42
CA GLY A 34 7.25 1.40 1.09
C GLY A 34 6.66 0.93 2.40
N ALA A 35 6.92 -0.33 2.81
CA ALA A 35 6.42 -0.85 4.07
C ALA A 35 7.40 -0.61 5.22
N SER A 36 6.85 -0.29 6.38
CA SER A 36 7.54 -0.27 7.67
C SER A 36 6.76 -1.12 8.66
N VAL A 37 7.47 -1.74 9.60
CA VAL A 37 6.83 -2.44 10.71
C VAL A 37 6.28 -1.39 11.68
N GLN A 38 5.02 -1.54 12.07
CA GLN A 38 4.44 -0.84 13.22
C GLN A 38 4.42 -1.83 14.39
N THR A 39 5.23 -1.56 15.40
CA THR A 39 5.13 -2.21 16.70
C THR A 39 4.44 -1.23 17.63
N ASP A 40 3.16 -1.45 17.91
CA ASP A 40 2.48 -0.78 19.02
C ASP A 40 2.50 -1.74 20.22
N GLY A 41 3.15 -1.34 21.30
CA GLY A 41 3.39 -2.19 22.49
C GLY A 41 2.12 -2.75 23.12
N ALA A 42 0.95 -2.19 22.80
CA ALA A 42 -0.36 -2.66 23.27
C ALA A 42 -1.24 -3.34 22.21
N ARG A 43 -0.96 -3.19 20.90
CA ARG A 43 -1.87 -3.62 19.81
C ARG A 43 -1.26 -4.63 18.84
N GLY A 44 -0.09 -5.17 19.17
CA GLY A 44 0.59 -6.19 18.37
C GLY A 44 1.44 -5.60 17.24
N ALA A 45 2.05 -6.48 16.45
CA ALA A 45 2.87 -6.12 15.30
C ALA A 45 2.01 -6.05 14.03
N GLY A 46 2.08 -4.93 13.32
CA GLY A 46 1.42 -4.72 12.03
C GLY A 46 2.38 -4.17 10.98
N LEU A 47 1.92 -4.09 9.74
CA LEU A 47 2.67 -3.48 8.64
C LEU A 47 2.01 -2.16 8.22
N ARG A 48 2.82 -1.16 7.90
CA ARG A 48 2.38 0.13 7.39
C ARG A 48 3.02 0.37 6.04
N PHE A 49 2.22 0.46 4.99
CA PHE A 49 2.68 0.86 3.69
C PHE A 49 2.40 2.34 3.45
N THR A 50 3.38 3.09 2.95
CA THR A 50 3.23 4.52 2.65
C THR A 50 3.53 4.82 1.18
N ALA A 51 2.69 5.64 0.55
CA ALA A 51 2.87 6.06 -0.84
C ALA A 51 2.45 7.52 -1.04
N ALA A 52 3.17 8.22 -1.92
CA ALA A 52 2.76 9.56 -2.36
C ALA A 52 1.62 9.54 -3.40
N SER A 53 1.25 8.35 -3.91
CA SER A 53 0.23 8.17 -4.94
C SER A 53 -0.91 7.30 -4.45
N ALA A 54 -2.15 7.81 -4.57
CA ALA A 54 -3.36 7.05 -4.30
C ALA A 54 -3.50 5.81 -5.20
N ALA A 55 -3.00 5.88 -6.43
CA ALA A 55 -3.08 4.78 -7.38
C ALA A 55 -2.22 3.60 -6.91
N VAL A 56 -1.02 3.88 -6.40
CA VAL A 56 -0.11 2.86 -5.84
C VAL A 56 -0.69 2.26 -4.56
N ALA A 57 -1.25 3.09 -3.66
CA ALA A 57 -1.91 2.58 -2.46
C ALA A 57 -3.07 1.61 -2.79
N ARG A 58 -3.91 1.96 -3.78
CA ARG A 58 -4.96 1.06 -4.27
C ARG A 58 -4.41 -0.22 -4.89
N ARG A 59 -3.29 -0.15 -5.63
CA ARG A 59 -2.64 -1.34 -6.21
C ARG A 59 -2.21 -2.31 -5.12
N VAL A 60 -1.57 -1.83 -4.06
CA VAL A 60 -1.18 -2.66 -2.91
C VAL A 60 -2.39 -3.34 -2.27
N ILE A 61 -3.49 -2.62 -2.04
CA ILE A 61 -4.72 -3.20 -1.47
C ILE A 61 -5.29 -4.29 -2.37
N ARG A 62 -5.31 -4.08 -3.71
CA ARG A 62 -5.78 -5.09 -4.66
C ARG A 62 -4.90 -6.34 -4.64
N LEU A 63 -3.57 -6.18 -4.63
CA LEU A 63 -2.63 -7.30 -4.56
C LEU A 63 -2.75 -8.07 -3.24
N LEU A 64 -2.90 -7.39 -2.10
CA LEU A 64 -3.12 -8.03 -0.80
C LEU A 64 -4.40 -8.87 -0.81
N ARG A 65 -5.52 -8.31 -1.30
CA ARG A 65 -6.80 -9.03 -1.40
C ARG A 65 -6.77 -10.19 -2.39
N ALA A 66 -5.97 -10.09 -3.46
CA ALA A 66 -5.79 -11.17 -4.42
C ALA A 66 -5.00 -12.34 -3.84
N MET A 67 -4.11 -12.08 -2.85
CA MET A 67 -3.38 -13.13 -2.16
C MET A 67 -4.20 -13.79 -1.06
N ASP A 68 -4.83 -12.99 -0.20
CA ASP A 68 -5.67 -13.50 0.89
C ASP A 68 -6.75 -12.46 1.26
N GLY A 69 -8.01 -12.88 1.17
CA GLY A 69 -9.17 -12.07 1.51
C GLY A 69 -9.35 -11.81 3.01
N ALA A 70 -8.66 -12.58 3.87
CA ALA A 70 -8.70 -12.41 5.32
C ALA A 70 -7.77 -11.29 5.83
N ILE A 71 -6.91 -10.72 4.98
CA ILE A 71 -6.03 -9.62 5.37
C ILE A 71 -6.85 -8.34 5.57
N GLU A 72 -6.88 -7.84 6.80
CA GLU A 72 -7.52 -6.58 7.12
C GLU A 72 -6.62 -5.40 6.75
N THR A 73 -7.15 -4.50 5.93
CA THR A 73 -6.45 -3.27 5.52
C THR A 73 -7.27 -2.05 5.89
N SER A 74 -6.68 -1.10 6.61
CA SER A 74 -7.24 0.25 6.81
C SER A 74 -6.45 1.29 6.02
N VAL A 75 -7.12 2.35 5.57
CA VAL A 75 -6.51 3.40 4.75
C VAL A 75 -6.67 4.74 5.43
N ALA A 76 -5.57 5.47 5.55
CA ALA A 76 -5.55 6.86 5.97
C ALA A 76 -4.86 7.73 4.92
N MET A 77 -5.18 9.02 4.93
CA MET A 77 -4.49 10.02 4.13
C MET A 77 -4.01 11.13 5.05
N GLU A 78 -2.72 11.39 5.00
CA GLU A 78 -2.11 12.52 5.68
C GLU A 78 -1.82 13.62 4.65
N ARG A 79 -2.17 14.85 4.99
CA ARG A 79 -1.88 16.04 4.19
C ARG A 79 -0.95 16.94 4.97
N MET A 80 0.20 17.25 4.38
CA MET A 80 1.18 18.21 4.91
C MET A 80 1.05 19.51 4.10
N PRO A 81 0.32 20.54 4.59
CA PRO A 81 -0.01 21.72 3.79
C PRO A 81 1.23 22.54 3.41
N GLN A 82 2.17 22.67 4.35
CA GLN A 82 3.43 23.40 4.14
C GLN A 82 4.25 22.80 3.00
N LEU A 83 4.32 21.47 2.91
CA LEU A 83 5.06 20.75 1.86
C LEU A 83 4.21 20.50 0.61
N ARG A 84 2.94 20.92 0.60
CA ARG A 84 1.95 20.60 -0.45
C ARG A 84 1.91 19.09 -0.78
N ARG A 85 2.23 18.25 0.21
CA ARG A 85 2.40 16.80 0.04
C ARG A 85 1.22 16.05 0.62
N ARG A 86 0.80 15.00 -0.07
CA ARG A 86 -0.16 14.01 0.41
C ARG A 86 0.56 12.68 0.54
N THR A 87 0.33 11.99 1.65
CA THR A 87 0.85 10.65 1.90
C THR A 87 -0.34 9.74 2.18
N TYR A 88 -0.44 8.67 1.41
CA TYR A 88 -1.43 7.63 1.58
C TYR A 88 -0.80 6.53 2.42
N ILE A 89 -1.49 6.15 3.48
CA ILE A 89 -1.04 5.17 4.46
C ILE A 89 -2.01 4.00 4.40
N VAL A 90 -1.49 2.81 4.17
CA VAL A 90 -2.23 1.56 4.25
C VAL A 90 -1.70 0.81 5.47
N ASN A 91 -2.52 0.65 6.50
CA ASN A 91 -2.19 -0.22 7.61
C ASN A 91 -2.70 -1.62 7.29
N ILE A 92 -1.83 -2.60 7.46
CA ILE A 92 -2.04 -4.00 7.16
C ILE A 92 -1.93 -4.72 8.49
N ALA A 93 -3.06 -5.23 8.98
CA ALA A 93 -3.10 -6.08 10.14
C ALA A 93 -3.18 -7.54 9.68
N ALA A 94 -2.35 -8.40 10.27
CA ALA A 94 -2.61 -9.83 10.20
C ALA A 94 -3.88 -10.05 11.03
N GLY A 95 -4.94 -10.59 10.40
CA GLY A 95 -6.18 -10.88 11.11
C GLY A 95 -5.91 -11.72 12.37
N ALA A 96 -6.61 -11.36 13.44
CA ALA A 96 -6.64 -11.94 14.80
C ALA A 96 -5.69 -11.31 15.84
N ALA A 97 -6.23 -10.37 16.62
CA ALA A 97 -6.30 -10.62 18.06
C ALA A 97 -7.77 -10.92 18.37
N VAL A 98 -8.06 -12.21 18.54
CA VAL A 98 -9.15 -12.66 19.42
C VAL A 98 -8.77 -12.25 20.84
#